data_AF-A0A2H5X2D0-F1
#
_entry.id   AF-A0A2H5X2D0-F1
#
_cell.length_a   1.000
_cell.length_b   1.000
_cell.length_c   1.000
_cell.angle_alpha   90.00
_cell.angle_beta   90.00
_cell.angle_gamma   90.00
#
_symmetry.space_group_name_H-M   'P 1'
#
loop_
_entity.id
_entity.type
_entity.pdbx_description
1 polymer ?
#
loop_
_entity_poly.entity_id
_entity_poly.type
_entity_poly.pdbx_seq_one_letter_code
_entity_poly.pdbx_strand_id
1 'polypeptide(L)'
;MRRIAWVTCLAIITTMTWALPDKVTVNVPSEGKYLVWLESANGQTVFLPPNESVGGKVELDIASLKKRFADTADKTLEGARVGVYDTKYGNLALVTLKPNDTSVTVTPDQFQYAMRVQVRLQTPEDKPIAAAFVMLTDANNTIHTALLEPSQGGIVSLERVKLGKVSVLVNYGNNLTASQEAEIKAERADPVVTLTMVISSGAPVLEVAPTAPQPASQTQPTAPSPAPAPRVLPVWNALFGLLVLAGLIYSGYRIWKRKQLTLPDALKKLGIDVAQEPPAPPPAQPSQKPAVQVPEGHCPFCGQPIDPVTGACACSVTSAAPTATSTATAPTAIATAPRLVGARGAYGGSIFEITGAEASIGREVGNTIQLDRDNTVSRRHARLLKQGDSWVIRDEGSSNGTWVNGVRITEQPLRPGDEIQIGATFFRWEV
;
A
#
# COMPACT_ATOMS: atom_id res chain seq x y z
N MET A 1 -28.83 4.84 69.38
CA MET A 1 -28.29 3.54 68.93
C MET A 1 -28.04 3.62 67.43
N ARG A 2 -26.76 3.61 67.03
CA ARG A 2 -26.29 3.68 65.64
C ARG A 2 -26.18 2.25 65.09
N ARG A 3 -26.80 1.93 63.95
CA ARG A 3 -26.27 1.05 62.88
C ARG A 3 -27.05 1.32 61.59
N ILE A 4 -26.54 2.22 60.75
CA ILE A 4 -26.96 2.39 59.36
C ILE A 4 -26.13 1.39 58.55
N ALA A 5 -26.77 0.34 58.04
CA ALA A 5 -26.16 -0.61 57.12
C ALA A 5 -26.05 0.04 55.74
N TRP A 6 -24.83 0.39 55.35
CA TRP A 6 -24.49 0.71 53.97
C TRP A 6 -24.38 -0.61 53.18
N VAL A 7 -25.35 -0.88 52.30
CA VAL A 7 -25.21 -1.92 51.28
C VAL A 7 -24.55 -1.24 50.08
N THR A 8 -23.24 -1.41 49.96
CA THR A 8 -22.48 -1.06 48.75
C THR A 8 -22.85 -2.03 47.64
N CYS A 9 -23.70 -1.57 46.72
CA CYS A 9 -23.88 -2.22 45.42
C CYS A 9 -22.63 -1.91 44.58
N LEU A 10 -21.60 -2.74 44.70
CA LEU A 10 -20.43 -2.69 43.82
C LEU A 10 -20.85 -3.31 42.48
N ALA A 11 -21.36 -2.49 41.57
CA ALA A 11 -21.50 -2.87 40.18
C ALA A 11 -20.09 -3.13 39.63
N ILE A 12 -19.69 -4.40 39.58
CA ILE A 12 -18.52 -4.84 38.82
C ILE A 12 -18.90 -4.65 37.35
N ILE A 13 -18.67 -3.44 36.84
CA ILE A 13 -18.58 -3.21 35.40
C ILE A 13 -17.26 -3.86 34.99
N THR A 14 -17.29 -5.15 34.65
CA THR A 14 -16.22 -5.77 33.88
C THR A 14 -16.12 -5.01 32.57
N THR A 15 -15.21 -4.05 32.51
CA THR A 15 -14.79 -3.45 31.25
C THR A 15 -14.10 -4.56 30.47
N MET A 16 -14.83 -5.18 29.54
CA MET A 16 -14.25 -6.10 28.57
C MET A 16 -13.10 -5.36 27.90
N THR A 17 -11.87 -5.74 28.22
CA THR A 17 -10.68 -5.14 27.66
C THR A 17 -10.64 -5.56 26.20
N TRP A 18 -10.81 -4.60 25.30
CA TRP A 18 -10.73 -4.86 23.87
C TRP A 18 -9.30 -5.34 23.57
N ALA A 19 -9.16 -6.59 23.13
CA ALA A 19 -7.88 -7.18 22.74
C ALA A 19 -8.12 -8.34 21.78
N LEU A 20 -7.22 -8.49 20.80
CA LEU A 20 -7.15 -9.68 19.96
C LEU A 20 -6.05 -10.63 20.48
N PRO A 21 -6.17 -11.95 20.28
CA PRO A 21 -5.07 -12.89 20.51
C PRO A 21 -3.89 -12.61 19.58
N ASP A 22 -2.76 -13.26 19.82
CA ASP A 22 -1.53 -13.08 19.02
C ASP A 22 -1.62 -13.68 17.62
N LYS A 23 -2.60 -14.56 17.39
CA LYS A 23 -2.93 -15.12 16.08
C LYS A 23 -4.44 -15.17 15.90
N VAL A 24 -4.89 -14.86 14.69
CA VAL A 24 -6.30 -15.04 14.28
C VAL A 24 -6.33 -15.91 13.03
N THR A 25 -7.17 -16.95 13.05
CA THR A 25 -7.36 -17.83 11.89
C THR A 25 -8.57 -17.39 11.08
N VAL A 26 -8.39 -17.10 9.79
CA VAL A 26 -9.46 -16.80 8.86
C VAL A 26 -9.78 -18.07 8.06
N ASN A 27 -10.99 -18.61 8.24
CA ASN A 27 -11.50 -19.70 7.43
C ASN A 27 -12.23 -19.11 6.22
N VAL A 28 -11.70 -19.33 5.02
CA VAL A 28 -12.32 -18.95 3.75
C VAL A 28 -12.96 -20.17 3.08
N PRO A 29 -13.95 -20.00 2.17
CA PRO A 29 -14.55 -21.14 1.47
C PRO A 29 -13.51 -22.02 0.78
N SER A 30 -13.78 -23.32 0.68
CA SER A 30 -12.82 -24.30 0.14
C SER A 30 -12.62 -24.19 -1.37
N GLU A 31 -13.61 -23.65 -2.09
CA GLU A 31 -13.57 -23.49 -3.54
C GLU A 31 -13.27 -22.03 -3.89
N GLY A 32 -12.10 -21.77 -4.47
CA GLY A 32 -11.76 -20.44 -4.97
C GLY A 32 -10.30 -20.07 -4.74
N LYS A 33 -9.96 -18.84 -5.15
CA LYS A 33 -8.67 -18.21 -4.89
C LYS A 33 -8.92 -16.88 -4.20
N TYR A 34 -8.41 -16.76 -2.99
CA TYR A 34 -8.70 -15.65 -2.10
C TYR A 34 -7.44 -14.86 -1.78
N LEU A 35 -7.58 -13.54 -1.75
CA LEU A 35 -6.63 -12.66 -1.07
C LEU A 35 -7.20 -12.27 0.29
N VAL A 36 -6.42 -12.47 1.35
CA VAL A 36 -6.83 -12.16 2.72
C VAL A 36 -5.88 -11.14 3.33
N TRP A 37 -6.43 -10.06 3.87
CA TRP A 37 -5.67 -9.03 4.58
C TRP A 37 -6.38 -8.57 5.85
N LEU A 38 -5.67 -7.81 6.66
CA LEU A 38 -6.22 -7.12 7.82
C LEU A 38 -6.10 -5.62 7.61
N GLU A 39 -7.16 -4.88 7.90
CA GLU A 39 -7.21 -3.43 7.77
C GLU A 39 -7.92 -2.76 8.96
N SER A 40 -7.76 -1.45 9.09
CA SER A 40 -8.46 -0.64 10.09
C SER A 40 -9.97 -0.62 9.85
N ALA A 41 -10.73 -0.21 10.87
CA ALA A 41 -12.18 -0.11 10.82
C ALA A 41 -12.71 0.76 9.65
N ASN A 42 -11.95 1.79 9.27
CA ASN A 42 -12.26 2.69 8.16
C ASN A 42 -11.60 2.28 6.84
N GLY A 43 -10.74 1.25 6.84
CA GLY A 43 -10.02 0.76 5.66
C GLY A 43 -8.90 1.67 5.16
N GLN A 44 -8.50 2.68 5.93
CA GLN A 44 -7.38 3.57 5.57
C GLN A 44 -6.02 2.92 5.77
N THR A 45 -5.88 2.03 6.76
CA THR A 45 -4.64 1.33 7.06
C THR A 45 -4.78 -0.14 6.70
N VAL A 46 -3.92 -0.64 5.79
CA VAL A 46 -3.75 -2.07 5.54
C VAL A 46 -2.60 -2.57 6.42
N PHE A 47 -2.93 -3.34 7.46
CA PHE A 47 -1.98 -3.80 8.46
C PHE A 47 -1.11 -4.95 7.96
N LEU A 48 -1.73 -5.92 7.26
CA LEU A 48 -1.06 -7.04 6.59
C LEU A 48 -1.38 -6.98 5.11
N PRO A 49 -0.40 -7.06 4.20
CA PRO A 49 -0.68 -7.15 2.78
C PRO A 49 -1.39 -8.49 2.46
N PRO A 50 -2.11 -8.56 1.33
CA PRO A 50 -2.89 -9.73 0.97
C PRO A 50 -2.01 -10.98 0.82
N ASN A 51 -2.32 -12.01 1.60
CA ASN A 51 -1.79 -13.35 1.41
C ASN A 51 -2.71 -14.14 0.47
N GLU A 52 -2.14 -14.73 -0.58
CA GLU A 52 -2.86 -15.66 -1.45
C GLU A 52 -3.17 -16.96 -0.70
N SER A 53 -4.41 -17.42 -0.83
CA SER A 53 -4.85 -18.71 -0.33
C SER A 53 -5.75 -19.42 -1.33
N VAL A 54 -5.55 -20.71 -1.50
CA VAL A 54 -6.44 -21.59 -2.28
C VAL A 54 -7.40 -22.27 -1.29
N GLY A 55 -8.36 -21.49 -0.82
CA GLY A 55 -9.34 -21.92 0.18
C GLY A 55 -8.75 -22.30 1.55
N GLY A 56 -9.62 -22.68 2.50
CA GLY A 56 -9.18 -23.22 3.79
C GLY A 56 -8.80 -22.16 4.82
N LYS A 57 -7.66 -22.33 5.50
CA LYS A 57 -7.28 -21.53 6.68
C LYS A 57 -6.12 -20.59 6.37
N VAL A 58 -6.28 -19.32 6.69
CA VAL A 58 -5.22 -18.30 6.63
C VAL A 58 -4.93 -17.80 8.04
N GLU A 59 -3.69 -17.91 8.49
CA GLU A 59 -3.26 -17.35 9.79
C GLU A 59 -2.80 -15.91 9.62
N LEU A 60 -3.33 -15.02 10.47
CA LEU A 60 -2.88 -13.63 10.60
C LEU A 60 -2.03 -13.51 11.86
N ASP A 61 -0.78 -13.04 11.70
CA ASP A 61 0.16 -12.79 12.81
C ASP A 61 -0.11 -11.41 13.44
N ILE A 62 -0.96 -11.42 14.47
CA ILE A 62 -1.36 -10.20 15.19
C ILE A 62 -0.26 -9.72 16.14
N ALA A 63 0.55 -10.61 16.69
CA ALA A 63 1.66 -10.24 17.59
C ALA A 63 2.67 -9.32 16.88
N SER A 64 3.07 -9.68 15.66
CA SER A 64 3.95 -8.84 14.85
C SER A 64 3.34 -7.46 14.54
N LEU A 65 2.02 -7.41 14.32
CA LEU A 65 1.31 -6.15 14.10
C LEU A 65 1.27 -5.27 15.35
N LYS A 66 0.90 -5.81 16.51
CA LYS A 66 0.88 -5.05 17.78
C LYS A 66 2.24 -4.43 18.06
N LYS A 67 3.33 -5.14 17.77
CA LYS A 67 4.69 -4.61 17.89
C LYS A 67 4.97 -3.48 16.90
N ARG A 68 4.56 -3.65 15.64
CA ARG A 68 4.73 -2.63 14.57
C ARG A 68 3.95 -1.35 14.84
N PHE A 69 2.76 -1.47 15.43
CA PHE A 69 1.82 -0.37 15.67
C PHE A 69 1.79 0.10 17.13
N ALA A 70 2.73 -0.34 17.98
CA ALA A 70 2.74 -0.09 19.42
C ALA A 70 2.60 1.40 19.80
N ASP A 71 3.17 2.29 18.98
CA ASP A 71 3.21 3.74 19.20
C ASP A 71 2.15 4.51 18.39
N THR A 72 1.17 3.81 17.82
CA THR A 72 0.12 4.42 16.98
C THR A 72 -1.26 4.33 17.64
N ALA A 73 -2.21 5.12 17.14
CA ALA A 73 -3.61 5.00 17.54
C ALA A 73 -4.20 3.60 17.23
N ASP A 74 -3.62 2.92 16.23
CA ASP A 74 -4.03 1.58 15.78
C ASP A 74 -3.47 0.43 16.64
N LYS A 75 -2.74 0.72 17.73
CA LYS A 75 -2.12 -0.31 18.58
C LYS A 75 -3.12 -1.32 19.16
N THR A 76 -4.36 -0.90 19.36
CA THR A 76 -5.42 -1.79 19.82
C THR A 76 -5.82 -2.71 18.67
N LEU A 77 -5.91 -2.22 17.42
CA LEU A 77 -6.63 -2.85 16.31
C LEU A 77 -8.14 -2.82 16.52
N GLU A 78 -8.63 -1.90 17.34
CA GLU A 78 -10.05 -1.78 17.65
C GLU A 78 -10.91 -1.58 16.40
N GLY A 79 -11.88 -2.47 16.22
CA GLY A 79 -12.74 -2.49 15.03
C GLY A 79 -12.04 -2.92 13.74
N ALA A 80 -10.83 -3.48 13.79
CA ALA A 80 -10.13 -4.00 12.63
C ALA A 80 -11.01 -5.00 11.85
N ARG A 81 -10.84 -4.99 10.52
CA ARG A 81 -11.62 -5.82 9.61
C ARG A 81 -10.70 -6.77 8.85
N VAL A 82 -11.16 -8.00 8.68
CA VAL A 82 -10.58 -8.94 7.74
C VAL A 82 -11.22 -8.68 6.37
N GLY A 83 -10.39 -8.34 5.39
CA GLY A 83 -10.79 -8.31 3.99
C GLY A 83 -10.52 -9.65 3.33
N VAL A 84 -11.52 -10.20 2.67
CA VAL A 84 -11.41 -11.42 1.86
C VAL A 84 -11.90 -11.12 0.46
N TYR A 85 -10.99 -11.16 -0.51
CA TYR A 85 -11.28 -10.90 -1.91
C TYR A 85 -11.27 -12.20 -2.71
N ASP A 86 -12.40 -12.51 -3.34
CA ASP A 86 -12.54 -13.58 -4.32
C ASP A 86 -12.07 -13.10 -5.69
N THR A 87 -10.92 -13.61 -6.13
CA THR A 87 -10.32 -13.25 -7.41
C THR A 87 -11.08 -13.79 -8.63
N LYS A 88 -11.94 -14.79 -8.45
CA LYS A 88 -12.72 -15.40 -9.55
C LYS A 88 -13.86 -14.50 -9.99
N TYR A 89 -14.67 -14.04 -9.04
CA TYR A 89 -15.86 -13.21 -9.31
C TYR A 89 -15.62 -11.73 -9.02
N GLY A 90 -14.49 -11.38 -8.42
CA GLY A 90 -14.16 -10.01 -8.05
C GLY A 90 -14.95 -9.50 -6.84
N ASN A 91 -15.48 -10.41 -6.01
CA ASN A 91 -16.27 -10.04 -4.84
C ASN A 91 -15.40 -9.87 -3.59
N LEU A 92 -15.85 -9.01 -2.69
CA LEU A 92 -15.17 -8.68 -1.44
C LEU A 92 -16.12 -8.91 -0.27
N ALA A 93 -15.61 -9.60 0.76
CA ALA A 93 -16.20 -9.68 2.09
C ALA A 93 -15.34 -8.86 3.07
N LEU A 94 -16.01 -8.07 3.91
CA LEU A 94 -15.38 -7.29 4.98
C LEU A 94 -15.99 -7.70 6.30
N VAL A 95 -15.20 -8.37 7.15
CA VAL A 95 -15.68 -8.91 8.42
C VAL A 95 -14.97 -8.22 9.57
N THR A 96 -15.73 -7.51 10.40
CA THR A 96 -15.20 -6.85 11.60
C THR A 96 -14.85 -7.88 12.67
N LEU A 97 -13.62 -7.80 13.18
CA LEU A 97 -13.16 -8.62 14.29
C LEU A 97 -13.78 -8.16 15.61
N LYS A 98 -14.13 -9.11 16.47
CA LYS A 98 -14.62 -8.87 17.82
C LYS A 98 -13.52 -9.10 18.85
N PRO A 99 -13.66 -8.55 20.07
CA PRO A 99 -12.72 -8.83 21.15
C PRO A 99 -12.57 -10.34 21.37
N ASN A 100 -11.32 -10.80 21.50
CA ASN A 100 -10.95 -12.20 21.73
C ASN A 100 -11.29 -13.19 20.59
N ASP A 101 -11.61 -12.72 19.38
CA ASP A 101 -11.77 -13.61 18.23
C ASP A 101 -10.47 -14.37 17.95
N THR A 102 -10.51 -15.70 18.07
CA THR A 102 -9.39 -16.59 17.72
C THR A 102 -9.51 -17.13 16.30
N SER A 103 -10.74 -17.18 15.77
CA SER A 103 -11.02 -17.54 14.39
C SER A 103 -12.24 -16.82 13.84
N VAL A 104 -12.20 -16.47 12.56
CA VAL A 104 -13.33 -15.89 11.82
C VAL A 104 -13.59 -16.75 10.59
N THR A 105 -14.85 -17.09 10.34
CA THR A 105 -15.25 -17.85 9.16
C THR A 105 -16.00 -16.93 8.21
N VAL A 106 -15.54 -16.88 6.96
CA VAL A 106 -16.16 -16.12 5.89
C VAL A 106 -17.04 -17.04 5.05
N THR A 107 -18.34 -16.77 5.07
CA THR A 107 -19.34 -17.54 4.31
C THR A 107 -19.66 -16.85 2.97
N PRO A 108 -20.15 -17.59 1.95
CA PRO A 108 -20.44 -17.02 0.63
C PRO A 108 -21.37 -15.81 0.64
N ASP A 109 -22.34 -15.75 1.56
CA ASP A 109 -23.29 -14.64 1.71
C ASP A 109 -22.67 -13.33 2.26
N GLN A 110 -21.44 -13.40 2.77
CA GLN A 110 -20.71 -12.22 3.26
C GLN A 110 -19.95 -11.48 2.16
N PHE A 111 -19.85 -12.05 0.94
CA PHE A 111 -19.28 -11.41 -0.23
C PHE A 111 -20.25 -10.40 -0.83
N GLN A 112 -20.34 -9.23 -0.19
CA GLN A 112 -21.39 -8.25 -0.46
C GLN A 112 -20.91 -7.01 -1.21
N TYR A 113 -19.65 -6.96 -1.63
CA TYR A 113 -19.07 -5.84 -2.36
C TYR A 113 -18.43 -6.31 -3.66
N ALA A 114 -18.49 -5.51 -4.72
CA ALA A 114 -17.58 -5.62 -5.85
C ALA A 114 -16.29 -4.89 -5.48
N MET A 115 -15.14 -5.56 -5.61
CA MET A 115 -13.85 -4.95 -5.30
C MET A 115 -13.56 -3.78 -6.24
N ARG A 116 -13.92 -3.90 -7.51
CA ARG A 116 -13.69 -2.87 -8.53
C ARG A 116 -14.87 -2.78 -9.49
N VAL A 117 -15.35 -1.56 -9.68
CA VAL A 117 -16.36 -1.18 -10.67
C VAL A 117 -15.75 -0.13 -11.59
N GLN A 118 -15.74 -0.40 -12.88
CA GLN A 118 -15.34 0.52 -13.92
C GLN A 118 -16.56 1.22 -14.49
N VAL A 119 -16.48 2.54 -14.60
CA VAL A 119 -17.46 3.34 -15.34
C VAL A 119 -16.78 3.84 -16.61
N ARG A 120 -17.25 3.34 -17.76
CA ARG A 120 -16.78 3.72 -19.08
C ARG A 120 -17.67 4.82 -19.63
N LEU A 121 -17.09 5.98 -19.89
CA LEU A 121 -17.73 7.16 -20.44
C LEU A 121 -17.33 7.33 -21.90
N GLN A 122 -18.32 7.37 -22.79
CA GLN A 122 -18.10 7.52 -24.22
C GLN A 122 -19.17 8.37 -24.90
N THR A 123 -18.88 8.91 -26.07
CA THR A 123 -19.87 9.56 -26.93
C THR A 123 -20.72 8.53 -27.67
N PRO A 124 -21.83 8.94 -28.34
CA PRO A 124 -22.61 8.04 -29.20
C PRO A 124 -21.78 7.40 -30.33
N GLU A 125 -20.68 8.04 -30.74
CA GLU A 125 -19.73 7.55 -31.75
C GLU A 125 -18.59 6.71 -31.14
N ASP A 126 -18.76 6.18 -29.92
CA ASP A 126 -17.78 5.36 -29.20
C ASP A 126 -16.44 6.06 -28.90
N LYS A 127 -16.43 7.40 -28.89
CA LYS A 127 -15.23 8.15 -28.53
C LYS A 127 -15.11 8.31 -27.02
N PRO A 128 -13.94 8.08 -26.41
CA PRO A 128 -13.78 8.21 -24.97
C PRO A 128 -13.86 9.67 -24.52
N ILE A 129 -14.53 9.89 -23.39
CA ILE A 129 -14.58 11.20 -22.74
C ILE A 129 -13.21 11.49 -22.11
N ALA A 130 -12.74 12.74 -22.23
CA ALA A 130 -11.43 13.17 -21.74
C ALA A 130 -11.46 13.54 -20.25
N ALA A 131 -12.54 14.14 -19.78
CA ALA A 131 -12.65 14.57 -18.39
C ALA A 131 -14.09 14.62 -17.91
N ALA A 132 -14.31 14.13 -16.70
CA ALA A 132 -15.60 14.12 -16.02
C ALA A 132 -15.42 13.83 -14.52
N PHE A 133 -16.32 14.31 -13.68
CA PHE A 133 -16.43 13.88 -12.29
C PHE A 133 -17.54 12.84 -12.16
N VAL A 134 -17.21 11.65 -11.68
CA VAL A 134 -18.13 10.53 -11.54
C VAL A 134 -18.46 10.31 -10.07
N MET A 135 -19.75 10.22 -9.77
CA MET A 135 -20.29 9.85 -8.47
C MET A 135 -21.11 8.57 -8.64
N LEU A 136 -20.84 7.55 -7.84
CA LEU A 136 -21.62 6.32 -7.79
C LEU A 136 -22.19 6.17 -6.38
N THR A 137 -23.51 6.13 -6.26
CA THR A 137 -24.21 5.81 -5.03
C THR A 137 -24.55 4.32 -5.03
N ASP A 138 -24.03 3.58 -4.05
CA ASP A 138 -24.22 2.14 -3.96
C ASP A 138 -25.48 1.74 -3.18
N ALA A 139 -25.73 0.42 -3.05
CA ALA A 139 -26.92 -0.11 -2.38
C ALA A 139 -27.00 0.22 -0.87
N ASN A 140 -25.90 0.64 -0.26
CA ASN A 140 -25.85 1.13 1.12
C ASN A 140 -25.99 2.66 1.21
N ASN A 141 -26.29 3.35 0.10
CA ASN A 141 -26.22 4.80 -0.05
C ASN A 141 -24.82 5.38 0.20
N THR A 142 -23.77 4.58 0.05
CA THR A 142 -22.39 5.09 0.11
C THR A 142 -22.05 5.74 -1.22
N ILE A 143 -21.54 6.96 -1.17
CA ILE A 143 -21.13 7.70 -2.36
C ILE A 143 -19.65 7.45 -2.62
N HIS A 144 -19.35 6.88 -3.76
CA HIS A 144 -18.01 6.69 -4.30
C HIS A 144 -17.76 7.76 -5.36
N THR A 145 -16.59 8.40 -5.36
CA THR A 145 -16.28 9.46 -6.33
C THR A 145 -14.96 9.20 -7.04
N ALA A 146 -14.89 9.58 -8.31
CA ALA A 146 -13.69 9.51 -9.11
C ALA A 146 -13.64 10.67 -10.10
N LEU A 147 -12.45 11.21 -10.33
CA LEU A 147 -12.19 12.16 -11.41
C LEU A 147 -11.64 11.37 -12.61
N LEU A 148 -12.29 11.52 -13.76
CA LEU A 148 -11.80 11.05 -15.04
C LEU A 148 -10.76 12.03 -15.56
N GLU A 149 -9.55 11.53 -15.76
CA GLU A 149 -8.45 12.26 -16.38
C GLU A 149 -8.23 11.81 -17.84
N PRO A 150 -7.69 12.66 -18.73
CA PRO A 150 -7.49 12.33 -20.14
C PRO A 150 -6.67 11.05 -20.38
N SER A 151 -5.70 10.78 -19.49
CA SER A 151 -4.84 9.60 -19.52
C SER A 151 -5.59 8.28 -19.33
N GLN A 152 -6.80 8.33 -18.76
CA GLN A 152 -7.58 7.14 -18.41
C GLN A 152 -8.51 6.66 -19.54
N GLY A 153 -8.50 7.34 -20.69
CA GLY A 153 -9.18 6.84 -21.89
C GLY A 153 -10.69 6.65 -21.72
N GLY A 154 -11.34 7.52 -20.94
CA GLY A 154 -12.78 7.46 -20.69
C GLY A 154 -13.20 6.46 -19.61
N ILE A 155 -12.28 5.84 -18.86
CA ILE A 155 -12.63 4.85 -17.84
C ILE A 155 -12.19 5.31 -16.46
N VAL A 156 -13.12 5.36 -15.50
CA VAL A 156 -12.78 5.50 -14.07
C VAL A 156 -12.99 4.19 -13.33
N SER A 157 -12.19 3.93 -12.31
CA SER A 157 -12.35 2.77 -11.43
C SER A 157 -12.74 3.22 -10.03
N LEU A 158 -13.79 2.62 -9.48
CA LEU A 158 -14.29 2.81 -8.13
C LEU A 158 -14.14 1.49 -7.39
N GLU A 159 -13.69 1.54 -6.14
CA GLU A 159 -13.38 0.33 -5.38
C GLU A 159 -14.38 0.09 -4.25
N ARG A 160 -14.59 -1.18 -3.91
CA ARG A 160 -15.37 -1.61 -2.73
C ARG A 160 -16.83 -1.13 -2.76
N VAL A 161 -17.45 -1.22 -3.94
CA VAL A 161 -18.83 -0.81 -4.18
C VAL A 161 -19.80 -1.90 -3.69
N LYS A 162 -20.79 -1.56 -2.89
CA LYS A 162 -21.80 -2.52 -2.43
C LYS A 162 -22.56 -3.15 -3.60
N LEU A 163 -22.73 -4.48 -3.59
CA LEU A 163 -23.56 -5.19 -4.56
C LEU A 163 -25.04 -4.78 -4.42
N GLY A 164 -25.78 -4.85 -5.53
CA GLY A 164 -27.19 -4.45 -5.60
C GLY A 164 -27.41 -3.28 -6.56
N LYS A 165 -28.50 -2.52 -6.33
CA LYS A 165 -28.83 -1.35 -7.15
C LYS A 165 -27.84 -0.23 -6.89
N VAL A 166 -27.38 0.40 -7.97
CA VAL A 166 -26.48 1.55 -7.93
C VAL A 166 -26.99 2.65 -8.84
N SER A 167 -26.67 3.90 -8.51
CA SER A 167 -26.95 5.07 -9.33
C SER A 167 -25.64 5.78 -9.63
N VAL A 168 -25.35 6.00 -10.92
CA VAL A 168 -24.18 6.72 -11.38
C VAL A 168 -24.61 8.10 -11.86
N LEU A 169 -23.96 9.14 -11.35
CA LEU A 169 -24.09 10.53 -11.76
C LEU A 169 -22.74 11.00 -12.28
N VAL A 170 -22.72 11.58 -13.48
CA VAL A 170 -21.52 12.10 -14.11
C VAL A 170 -21.71 13.59 -14.33
N ASN A 171 -20.77 14.40 -13.86
CA ASN A 171 -20.69 15.83 -14.13
C ASN A 171 -19.53 16.07 -15.12
N TYR A 172 -19.79 16.80 -16.20
CA TYR A 172 -18.81 17.04 -17.26
C TYR A 172 -19.03 18.41 -17.92
N GLY A 173 -17.98 18.95 -18.53
CA GLY A 173 -18.03 20.25 -19.20
C GLY A 173 -18.50 21.40 -18.28
N ASN A 174 -19.20 22.38 -18.85
CA ASN A 174 -19.73 23.54 -18.13
C ASN A 174 -21.03 23.20 -17.39
N ASN A 175 -20.97 22.38 -16.34
CA ASN A 175 -22.08 21.96 -15.46
C ASN A 175 -23.14 21.04 -16.10
N LEU A 176 -22.77 20.22 -17.08
CA LEU A 176 -23.68 19.21 -17.62
C LEU A 176 -23.66 17.96 -16.75
N THR A 177 -24.82 17.31 -16.62
CA THR A 177 -24.94 16.06 -15.87
C THR A 177 -25.60 14.95 -16.69
N ALA A 178 -25.20 13.72 -16.42
CA ALA A 178 -25.85 12.51 -16.93
C ALA A 178 -26.00 11.51 -15.79
N SER A 179 -27.11 10.78 -15.74
CA SER A 179 -27.33 9.76 -14.72
C SER A 179 -27.80 8.44 -15.33
N GLN A 180 -27.43 7.33 -14.68
CA GLN A 180 -27.84 6.00 -15.07
C GLN A 180 -27.96 5.11 -13.82
N GLU A 181 -29.04 4.33 -13.77
CA GLU A 181 -29.20 3.27 -12.78
C GLU A 181 -28.67 1.95 -13.35
N ALA A 182 -28.10 1.12 -12.47
CA ALA A 182 -27.64 -0.21 -12.80
C ALA A 182 -27.81 -1.16 -11.61
N GLU A 183 -27.64 -2.45 -11.86
CA GLU A 183 -27.63 -3.47 -10.81
C GLU A 183 -26.35 -4.29 -10.90
N ILE A 184 -25.62 -4.38 -9.79
CA ILE A 184 -24.39 -5.15 -9.67
C ILE A 184 -24.69 -6.46 -8.96
N LYS A 185 -24.61 -7.58 -9.69
CA LYS A 185 -24.86 -8.95 -9.17
C LYS A 185 -23.58 -9.60 -8.67
N ALA A 186 -23.71 -10.55 -7.74
CA ALA A 186 -22.57 -11.29 -7.19
C ALA A 186 -21.96 -12.29 -8.19
N GLU A 187 -22.80 -13.03 -8.91
CA GLU A 187 -22.38 -13.97 -9.95
C GLU A 187 -22.20 -13.25 -11.27
N ARG A 188 -20.99 -13.34 -11.83
CA ARG A 188 -20.57 -12.62 -13.04
C ARG A 188 -19.61 -13.47 -13.85
N ALA A 189 -19.60 -13.25 -15.17
CA ALA A 189 -18.61 -13.86 -16.06
C ALA A 189 -17.23 -13.20 -15.87
N ASP A 190 -17.21 -11.87 -15.72
CA ASP A 190 -16.00 -11.09 -15.49
C ASP A 190 -15.89 -10.60 -14.04
N PRO A 191 -14.69 -10.63 -13.44
CA PRO A 191 -14.48 -10.15 -12.08
C PRO A 191 -14.55 -8.62 -11.96
N VAL A 192 -14.32 -7.90 -13.05
CA VAL A 192 -14.40 -6.44 -13.10
C VAL A 192 -15.75 -6.04 -13.67
N VAL A 193 -16.55 -5.34 -12.88
CA VAL A 193 -17.85 -4.82 -13.31
C VAL A 193 -17.62 -3.61 -14.20
N THR A 194 -18.16 -3.60 -15.42
CA THR A 194 -18.07 -2.44 -16.32
C THR A 194 -19.44 -1.88 -16.61
N LEU A 195 -19.68 -0.63 -16.21
CA LEU A 195 -20.88 0.14 -16.52
C LEU A 195 -20.55 1.11 -17.65
N THR A 196 -21.24 0.99 -18.79
CA THR A 196 -21.01 1.89 -19.93
C THR A 196 -22.08 2.97 -19.96
N MET A 197 -21.65 4.24 -20.02
CA MET A 197 -22.51 5.41 -20.13
C MET A 197 -22.20 6.17 -21.42
N VAL A 198 -23.24 6.47 -22.18
CA VAL A 198 -23.16 7.26 -23.41
C VAL A 198 -23.55 8.70 -23.11
N ILE A 199 -22.67 9.66 -23.42
CA ILE A 199 -22.85 11.09 -23.14
C ILE A 199 -22.97 11.87 -24.46
N SER A 200 -24.15 12.43 -24.71
CA SER A 200 -24.57 12.85 -26.05
C SER A 200 -24.23 14.30 -26.44
N SER A 201 -23.87 15.21 -25.53
CA SER A 201 -23.60 16.61 -25.89
C SER A 201 -22.69 17.34 -24.90
N GLY A 202 -21.79 18.20 -25.39
CA GLY A 202 -20.99 19.13 -24.57
C GLY A 202 -19.86 18.52 -23.73
N ALA A 203 -19.61 17.21 -23.86
CA ALA A 203 -18.54 16.55 -23.14
C ALA A 203 -17.17 16.76 -23.84
N PRO A 204 -16.09 16.99 -23.08
CA PRO A 204 -14.75 17.07 -23.65
C PRO A 204 -14.38 15.67 -24.15
N VAL A 205 -14.19 15.51 -25.45
CA VAL A 205 -13.79 14.24 -26.07
C VAL A 205 -12.27 14.20 -26.16
N LEU A 206 -11.67 13.04 -25.97
CA LEU A 206 -10.26 12.87 -26.34
C LEU A 206 -10.13 13.07 -27.85
N GLU A 207 -9.56 14.20 -28.26
CA GLU A 207 -9.07 14.35 -29.62
C GLU A 207 -7.98 13.31 -29.83
N VAL A 208 -8.32 12.25 -30.55
CA VAL A 208 -7.31 11.42 -31.18
C VAL A 208 -6.57 12.38 -32.12
N ALA A 209 -5.34 12.74 -31.75
CA ALA A 209 -4.48 13.53 -32.63
C ALA A 209 -4.60 12.94 -34.04
N PRO A 210 -4.85 13.76 -35.08
CA PRO A 210 -4.95 13.24 -36.42
C PRO A 210 -3.71 12.40 -36.64
N THR A 211 -3.91 11.13 -36.99
CA THR A 211 -2.81 10.27 -37.37
C THR A 211 -2.12 11.01 -38.49
N ALA A 212 -0.96 11.60 -38.19
CA ALA A 212 -0.15 12.23 -39.21
C ALA A 212 -0.04 11.19 -40.32
N PRO A 213 -0.30 11.54 -41.60
CA PRO A 213 -0.26 10.58 -42.69
C PRO A 213 1.07 9.83 -42.56
N GLN A 214 0.99 8.54 -42.27
CA GLN A 214 2.17 7.70 -42.27
C GLN A 214 2.84 7.95 -43.62
N PRO A 215 4.13 8.32 -43.65
CA PRO A 215 4.83 8.49 -44.92
C PRO A 215 4.61 7.20 -45.71
N ALA A 216 4.11 7.37 -46.93
CA ALA A 216 3.68 6.31 -47.81
C ALA A 216 4.66 5.14 -47.74
N SER A 217 4.12 3.94 -47.50
CA SER A 217 4.85 2.69 -47.56
C SER A 217 5.69 2.66 -48.83
N GLN A 218 6.99 2.91 -48.71
CA GLN A 218 7.91 2.60 -49.79
C GLN A 218 7.86 1.08 -49.92
N THR A 219 7.39 0.63 -51.07
CA THR A 219 7.30 -0.76 -51.46
C THR A 219 8.73 -1.30 -51.51
N GLN A 220 9.19 -1.90 -50.43
CA GLN A 220 10.47 -2.60 -50.42
C GLN A 220 10.30 -3.88 -51.25
N PRO A 221 11.17 -4.14 -52.25
CA PRO A 221 11.03 -5.33 -53.10
C PRO A 221 11.07 -6.59 -52.24
N THR A 222 10.13 -7.49 -52.49
CA THR A 222 10.03 -8.78 -51.82
C THR A 222 11.29 -9.60 -52.09
N ALA A 223 12.17 -9.72 -51.09
CA ALA A 223 13.27 -10.65 -51.13
C ALA A 223 12.72 -12.10 -51.04
N PRO A 224 13.23 -13.05 -51.83
CA PRO A 224 12.78 -14.43 -51.77
C PRO A 224 13.10 -15.04 -50.40
N SER A 225 12.14 -15.81 -49.89
CA SER A 225 12.19 -16.47 -48.59
C SER A 225 13.46 -17.33 -48.43
N PRO A 226 14.25 -17.19 -47.35
CA PRO A 226 15.40 -18.04 -47.13
C PRO A 226 14.96 -19.44 -46.66
N ALA A 227 15.58 -20.47 -47.23
CA ALA A 227 15.39 -21.87 -46.86
C ALA A 227 15.73 -22.11 -45.37
N PRO A 228 15.06 -23.08 -44.70
CA PRO A 228 15.28 -23.33 -43.28
C PRO A 228 16.70 -23.83 -43.01
N ALA A 229 17.39 -23.19 -42.07
CA ALA A 229 18.72 -23.58 -41.60
C ALA A 229 18.68 -24.84 -40.70
N PRO A 230 19.74 -25.67 -40.70
CA PRO A 230 19.79 -26.88 -39.87
C PRO A 230 19.92 -26.55 -38.38
N ARG A 231 19.20 -27.31 -37.55
CA ARG A 231 19.21 -27.20 -36.09
C ARG A 231 20.54 -27.70 -35.51
N VAL A 232 21.35 -26.78 -35.01
CA VAL A 232 22.49 -27.09 -34.12
C VAL A 232 22.02 -26.97 -32.67
N LEU A 233 22.07 -28.07 -31.92
CA LEU A 233 21.77 -28.08 -30.49
C LEU A 233 22.86 -27.30 -29.73
N PRO A 234 22.50 -26.36 -28.84
CA PRO A 234 23.48 -25.55 -28.13
C PRO A 234 24.17 -26.39 -27.05
N VAL A 235 25.42 -26.76 -27.31
CA VAL A 235 26.36 -27.44 -26.39
C VAL A 235 26.47 -26.71 -25.03
N TRP A 236 26.17 -25.42 -25.00
CA TRP A 236 26.14 -24.58 -23.80
C TRP A 236 25.16 -25.02 -22.71
N ASN A 237 24.02 -25.63 -23.06
CA ASN A 237 23.03 -26.05 -22.07
C ASN A 237 23.50 -27.25 -21.23
N ALA A 238 24.33 -28.13 -21.82
CA ALA A 238 24.90 -29.27 -21.12
C ALA A 238 26.01 -28.87 -20.12
N LEU A 239 26.82 -27.87 -20.49
CA LEU A 239 27.87 -27.33 -19.62
C LEU A 239 27.30 -26.60 -18.39
N PHE A 240 26.20 -25.86 -18.57
CA PHE A 240 25.54 -25.17 -17.46
C PHE A 240 24.93 -26.15 -16.44
N GLY A 241 24.34 -27.25 -16.90
CA GLY A 241 23.79 -28.29 -16.03
C GLY A 241 24.85 -28.96 -15.14
N LEU A 242 26.03 -29.23 -15.68
CA LEU A 242 27.14 -29.84 -14.91
C LEU A 242 27.66 -28.92 -13.80
N LEU A 243 27.71 -27.61 -14.02
CA LEU A 243 28.14 -26.63 -13.00
C LEU A 243 27.16 -26.55 -11.83
N VAL A 244 25.85 -26.59 -12.10
CA VAL A 244 24.82 -26.59 -11.04
C VAL A 244 24.91 -27.86 -10.20
N LEU A 245 25.12 -29.03 -10.83
CA LEU A 245 25.25 -30.31 -10.13
C LEU A 245 26.48 -30.33 -9.20
N ALA A 246 27.63 -29.82 -9.69
CA ALA A 246 28.84 -29.72 -8.89
C ALA A 246 28.67 -28.78 -7.68
N GLY A 247 27.93 -27.67 -7.86
CA GLY A 247 27.61 -26.74 -6.77
C GLY A 247 26.73 -27.36 -5.68
N LEU A 248 25.75 -28.20 -6.06
CA LEU A 248 24.90 -28.93 -5.10
C LEU A 248 25.69 -29.99 -4.32
N ILE A 249 26.58 -30.73 -4.98
CA ILE A 249 27.44 -31.71 -4.33
C ILE A 249 28.39 -31.02 -3.33
N TYR A 250 28.99 -29.90 -3.73
CA TYR A 250 29.87 -29.12 -2.86
C TYR A 250 29.15 -28.53 -1.64
N SER A 251 27.91 -28.05 -1.81
CA SER A 251 27.11 -27.53 -0.69
C SER A 251 26.71 -28.63 0.29
N GLY A 252 26.33 -29.82 -0.20
CA GLY A 252 26.05 -31.01 0.62
C GLY A 252 27.27 -31.46 1.43
N TYR A 253 28.44 -31.54 0.79
CA TYR A 253 29.71 -31.83 1.46
C TYR A 253 30.05 -30.79 2.54
N ARG A 254 29.79 -29.49 2.28
CA ARG A 254 30.04 -28.41 3.24
C ARG A 254 29.08 -28.46 4.44
N ILE A 255 27.83 -28.85 4.23
CA ILE A 255 26.83 -29.05 5.29
C ILE A 255 27.22 -30.25 6.16
N TRP A 256 27.64 -31.36 5.53
CA TRP A 256 28.12 -32.55 6.23
C TRP A 256 29.37 -32.25 7.08
N LYS A 257 30.32 -31.48 6.55
CA LYS A 257 31.52 -31.06 7.29
C LYS A 257 31.22 -30.07 8.43
N ARG A 258 30.08 -29.35 8.40
CA ARG A 258 29.71 -28.34 9.42
C ARG A 258 28.91 -28.89 10.61
N LYS A 259 28.39 -30.13 10.55
CA LYS A 259 27.60 -30.70 11.67
C LYS A 259 28.30 -31.94 12.24
N GLN A 260 28.89 -31.78 13.43
CA GLN A 260 29.31 -32.89 14.29
C GLN A 260 28.06 -33.69 14.72
N LEU A 261 27.75 -34.79 14.03
CA LEU A 261 26.80 -35.79 14.54
C LEU A 261 27.55 -36.65 15.57
N THR A 262 27.14 -36.59 16.85
CA THR A 262 27.66 -37.48 17.88
C THR A 262 26.90 -38.80 17.87
N LEU A 263 27.64 -39.90 18.08
CA LEU A 263 27.19 -41.29 18.04
C LEU A 263 25.95 -41.63 18.90
N PRO A 264 25.66 -40.98 20.05
CA PRO A 264 24.48 -41.30 20.86
C PRO A 264 23.14 -41.01 20.17
N ASP A 265 23.04 -39.95 19.38
CA ASP A 265 21.79 -39.55 18.70
C ASP A 265 21.44 -40.46 17.51
N ALA A 266 22.47 -41.07 16.91
CA ALA A 266 22.30 -42.09 15.88
C ALA A 266 21.81 -43.42 16.47
N LEU A 267 22.32 -43.81 17.64
CA LEU A 267 21.93 -45.04 18.33
C LEU A 267 20.50 -44.98 18.87
N LYS A 268 20.04 -43.81 19.33
CA LYS A 268 18.66 -43.60 19.78
C LYS A 268 17.63 -43.72 18.66
N LYS A 269 17.97 -43.35 17.43
CA LYS A 269 17.12 -43.55 16.25
C LYS A 269 17.01 -45.02 15.81
N LEU A 270 17.86 -45.89 16.33
CA LEU A 270 17.86 -47.33 16.06
C LEU A 270 17.28 -48.16 17.22
N GLY A 271 16.77 -47.53 18.27
CA GLY A 271 16.06 -48.20 19.36
C GLY A 271 16.94 -48.89 20.41
N ILE A 272 18.20 -48.46 20.56
CA ILE A 272 19.11 -48.97 21.61
C ILE A 272 19.18 -47.95 22.74
N ASP A 273 18.68 -48.30 23.92
CA ASP A 273 18.74 -47.45 25.12
C ASP A 273 20.10 -47.60 25.84
N VAL A 274 20.82 -46.50 25.99
CA VAL A 274 22.04 -46.40 26.81
C VAL A 274 21.66 -45.65 28.10
N ALA A 275 21.92 -46.27 29.25
CA ALA A 275 21.55 -45.75 30.58
C ALA A 275 22.16 -44.37 30.87
N GLN A 276 21.36 -43.45 31.43
CA GLN A 276 21.77 -42.10 31.81
C GLN A 276 22.52 -42.06 33.15
N GLU A 277 23.55 -41.22 33.23
CA GLU A 277 24.23 -40.84 34.48
C GLU A 277 23.46 -39.71 35.21
N PRO A 278 23.51 -39.59 36.55
CA PRO A 278 22.60 -38.76 37.36
C PRO A 278 22.75 -37.24 37.11
N PRO A 279 21.72 -36.43 37.44
CA PRO A 279 21.75 -35.00 37.17
C PRO A 279 22.52 -34.23 38.24
N ALA A 280 23.27 -33.21 37.81
CA ALA A 280 23.85 -32.17 38.66
C ALA A 280 23.84 -30.82 37.93
N PRO A 281 24.00 -29.69 38.63
CA PRO A 281 23.15 -29.05 39.64
C PRO A 281 22.45 -27.79 39.02
N PRO A 282 21.67 -26.95 39.76
CA PRO A 282 20.78 -25.96 39.13
C PRO A 282 21.53 -24.82 38.43
N PRO A 283 20.91 -24.16 37.44
CA PRO A 283 21.60 -23.21 36.58
C PRO A 283 22.07 -21.97 37.36
N ALA A 284 23.35 -21.64 37.18
CA ALA A 284 23.91 -20.35 37.55
C ALA A 284 23.31 -19.22 36.68
N GLN A 285 23.29 -18.03 37.26
CA GLN A 285 22.72 -16.77 36.74
C GLN A 285 23.14 -16.42 35.29
N PRO A 286 22.32 -15.63 34.57
CA PRO A 286 22.57 -15.27 33.17
C PRO A 286 23.87 -14.46 33.04
N SER A 287 24.84 -15.05 32.34
CA SER A 287 26.06 -14.38 31.91
C SER A 287 25.70 -13.35 30.82
N GLN A 288 26.02 -12.08 31.07
CA GLN A 288 25.88 -11.02 30.09
C GLN A 288 26.72 -11.33 28.84
N LYS A 289 26.09 -11.22 27.67
CA LYS A 289 26.78 -11.32 26.37
C LYS A 289 27.73 -10.12 26.26
N PRO A 290 29.02 -10.29 25.89
CA PRO A 290 29.94 -9.17 25.79
C PRO A 290 29.45 -8.16 24.74
N ALA A 291 29.49 -6.87 25.08
CA ALA A 291 29.35 -5.80 24.12
C ALA A 291 30.46 -5.95 23.06
N VAL A 292 30.08 -5.91 21.79
CA VAL A 292 31.05 -5.85 20.69
C VAL A 292 31.82 -4.55 20.84
N GLN A 293 33.08 -4.64 21.25
CA GLN A 293 33.97 -3.47 21.32
C GLN A 293 34.42 -3.14 19.89
N VAL A 294 33.93 -2.01 19.38
CA VAL A 294 34.42 -1.42 18.13
C VAL A 294 35.78 -0.76 18.43
N PRO A 295 36.84 -1.04 17.66
CA PRO A 295 38.14 -0.38 17.87
C PRO A 295 38.03 1.13 17.70
N GLU A 296 38.75 1.91 18.52
CA GLU A 296 38.81 3.36 18.40
C GLU A 296 39.25 3.76 16.98
N GLY A 297 38.61 4.79 16.41
CA GLY A 297 38.89 5.24 15.04
C GLY A 297 38.20 4.44 13.93
N HIS A 298 37.20 3.60 14.22
CA HIS A 298 36.39 2.89 13.21
C HIS A 298 34.89 3.12 13.40
N CYS A 299 34.15 3.17 12.28
CA CYS A 299 32.71 3.43 12.28
C CYS A 299 31.91 2.22 12.83
N PRO A 300 30.98 2.41 13.79
CA PRO A 300 30.23 1.31 14.41
C PRO A 300 29.18 0.68 13.49
N PHE A 301 28.84 1.32 12.37
CA PHE A 301 27.85 0.81 11.40
C PHE A 301 28.46 -0.01 10.27
N CYS A 302 29.61 0.39 9.73
CA CYS A 302 30.21 -0.25 8.54
C CYS A 302 31.63 -0.82 8.78
N GLY A 303 32.26 -0.52 9.91
CA GLY A 303 33.57 -1.05 10.30
C GLY A 303 34.78 -0.45 9.57
N GLN A 304 34.61 0.60 8.76
CA GLN A 304 35.71 1.30 8.08
C GLN A 304 36.37 2.35 8.98
N PRO A 305 37.66 2.67 8.78
CA PRO A 305 38.36 3.72 9.54
C PRO A 305 37.73 5.10 9.28
N ILE A 306 37.54 5.89 10.35
CA ILE A 306 37.02 7.26 10.26
C ILE A 306 38.16 8.27 10.09
N ASP A 307 37.90 9.38 9.41
CA ASP A 307 38.87 10.46 9.28
C ASP A 307 39.16 11.10 10.66
N PRO A 308 40.43 11.18 11.10
CA PRO A 308 40.79 11.60 12.45
C PRO A 308 40.60 13.11 12.71
N VAL A 309 40.41 13.93 11.68
CA VAL A 309 40.25 15.38 11.79
C VAL A 309 38.76 15.78 11.73
N THR A 310 37.98 15.12 10.87
CA THR A 310 36.58 15.48 10.63
C THR A 310 35.58 14.54 11.30
N GLY A 311 36.01 13.37 11.77
CA GLY A 311 35.13 12.33 12.32
C GLY A 311 34.18 11.70 11.29
N ALA A 312 34.34 12.04 10.01
CA ALA A 312 33.46 11.60 8.94
C ALA A 312 33.88 10.21 8.41
N CYS A 313 32.87 9.39 8.09
CA CYS A 313 33.05 8.11 7.41
C CYS A 313 32.56 8.24 5.96
N ALA A 314 33.24 7.61 5.00
CA ALA A 314 32.92 7.70 3.57
C ALA A 314 31.50 7.20 3.21
N CYS A 315 30.84 6.43 4.10
CA CYS A 315 29.46 6.01 3.95
C CYS A 315 28.42 7.10 4.32
N SER A 316 28.87 8.26 4.80
CA SER A 316 28.00 9.27 5.43
C SER A 316 27.97 10.64 4.74
N VAL A 317 28.55 10.80 3.55
CA VAL A 317 28.56 12.11 2.86
C VAL A 317 27.64 12.15 1.64
N THR A 318 26.52 12.84 1.82
CA THR A 318 25.73 13.51 0.79
C THR A 318 26.64 14.44 -0.02
N SER A 319 26.78 14.20 -1.34
CA SER A 319 27.58 15.09 -2.19
C SER A 319 26.82 16.38 -2.46
N ALA A 320 27.42 17.49 -2.02
CA ALA A 320 27.13 18.83 -2.52
C ALA A 320 27.53 18.95 -4.02
N ALA A 321 26.87 19.89 -4.70
CA ALA A 321 26.94 20.18 -6.13
C ALA A 321 28.33 20.60 -6.64
N PRO A 322 28.53 20.59 -7.98
CA PRO A 322 29.32 21.61 -8.63
C PRO A 322 28.48 22.47 -9.58
N THR A 323 28.79 23.75 -9.53
CA THR A 323 28.41 24.81 -10.47
C THR A 323 28.89 24.47 -11.88
N ALA A 324 28.00 24.54 -12.87
CA ALA A 324 28.39 24.70 -14.28
C ALA A 324 27.35 25.55 -15.00
N THR A 325 27.79 26.74 -15.39
CA THR A 325 27.15 27.67 -16.32
C THR A 325 26.99 26.99 -17.68
N SER A 326 25.78 26.93 -18.24
CA SER A 326 25.61 26.84 -19.69
C SER A 326 24.24 27.38 -20.11
N THR A 327 24.29 28.50 -20.82
CA THR A 327 23.27 29.14 -21.62
C THR A 327 22.73 28.18 -22.69
N ALA A 328 21.41 27.99 -22.77
CA ALA A 328 20.69 27.66 -24.00
C ALA A 328 19.18 27.90 -23.82
N THR A 329 18.58 28.51 -24.83
CA THR A 329 17.25 29.12 -24.86
C THR A 329 16.15 28.17 -25.35
N ALA A 330 14.94 28.34 -24.80
CA ALA A 330 13.58 27.97 -25.26
C ALA A 330 13.02 26.55 -25.03
N PRO A 331 11.67 26.36 -24.97
CA PRO A 331 10.58 27.33 -24.84
C PRO A 331 9.82 27.21 -23.49
N THR A 332 9.20 28.31 -23.08
CA THR A 332 8.35 28.44 -21.89
C THR A 332 7.20 27.44 -21.89
N ALA A 333 7.33 26.37 -21.09
CA ALA A 333 6.18 25.67 -20.55
C ALA A 333 5.46 26.64 -19.59
N ILE A 334 4.14 26.75 -19.70
CA ILE A 334 3.32 27.51 -18.76
C ILE A 334 3.48 26.81 -17.40
N ALA A 335 4.38 27.33 -16.56
CA ALA A 335 4.61 26.80 -15.22
C ALA A 335 3.33 27.02 -14.42
N THR A 336 2.67 25.92 -14.08
CA THR A 336 1.48 25.97 -13.26
C THR A 336 1.95 26.29 -11.84
N ALA A 337 1.25 27.17 -11.12
CA ALA A 337 1.69 27.49 -9.75
C ALA A 337 1.62 26.22 -8.87
N PRO A 338 2.62 25.95 -8.00
CA PRO A 338 2.59 24.82 -7.08
C PRO A 338 1.32 24.86 -6.23
N ARG A 339 0.62 23.74 -6.12
CA ARG A 339 -0.63 23.66 -5.35
C ARG A 339 -0.89 22.29 -4.77
N LEU A 340 -1.63 22.29 -3.66
CA LEU A 340 -2.26 21.09 -3.11
C LEU A 340 -3.74 21.06 -3.52
N VAL A 341 -4.14 19.98 -4.19
CA VAL A 341 -5.53 19.74 -4.57
C VAL A 341 -6.12 18.68 -3.65
N GLY A 342 -7.14 19.02 -2.88
CA GLY A 342 -7.80 18.10 -1.98
C GLY A 342 -8.51 16.98 -2.74
N ALA A 343 -8.03 15.75 -2.54
CA ALA A 343 -8.57 14.56 -3.17
C ALA A 343 -9.69 13.93 -2.33
N ARG A 344 -9.46 13.76 -1.01
CA ARG A 344 -10.39 13.10 -0.07
C ARG A 344 -10.31 13.73 1.33
N GLY A 345 -11.32 13.51 2.17
CA GLY A 345 -11.40 14.06 3.52
C GLY A 345 -12.07 15.43 3.59
N ALA A 346 -11.89 16.16 4.69
CA ALA A 346 -12.62 17.42 4.97
C ALA A 346 -12.37 18.55 3.95
N TYR A 347 -11.33 18.39 3.12
CA TYR A 347 -10.93 19.34 2.09
C TYR A 347 -10.99 18.78 0.67
N GLY A 348 -11.70 17.67 0.44
CA GLY A 348 -11.95 17.17 -0.92
C GLY A 348 -12.51 18.28 -1.84
N GLY A 349 -11.92 18.44 -3.02
CA GLY A 349 -12.24 19.49 -4.00
C GLY A 349 -11.65 20.87 -3.72
N SER A 350 -11.00 21.09 -2.58
CA SER A 350 -10.36 22.39 -2.27
C SER A 350 -9.00 22.50 -2.97
N ILE A 351 -8.64 23.68 -3.47
CA ILE A 351 -7.32 23.94 -4.06
C ILE A 351 -6.60 24.97 -3.19
N PHE A 352 -5.37 24.64 -2.79
CA PHE A 352 -4.49 25.51 -2.04
C PHE A 352 -3.27 25.84 -2.88
N GLU A 353 -3.25 27.05 -3.44
CA GLU A 353 -2.09 27.57 -4.16
C GLU A 353 -0.99 27.97 -3.19
N ILE A 354 0.24 27.62 -3.53
CA ILE A 354 1.41 27.90 -2.70
C ILE A 354 2.11 29.12 -3.27
N THR A 355 1.96 30.21 -2.53
CA THR A 355 2.61 31.48 -2.85
C THR A 355 3.89 31.59 -2.02
N GLY A 356 5.03 31.73 -2.69
CA GLY A 356 6.36 31.86 -2.06
C GLY A 356 7.21 30.59 -2.09
N ALA A 357 8.28 30.57 -1.29
CA ALA A 357 9.24 29.47 -1.22
C ALA A 357 8.93 28.46 -0.09
N GLU A 358 7.89 28.73 0.70
CA GLU A 358 7.54 27.95 1.88
C GLU A 358 6.04 28.09 2.18
N ALA A 359 5.40 27.00 2.62
CA ALA A 359 4.03 27.01 3.09
C ALA A 359 3.87 26.11 4.32
N SER A 360 3.34 26.66 5.41
CA SER A 360 3.01 25.88 6.61
C SER A 360 1.61 25.27 6.48
N ILE A 361 1.44 24.05 6.99
CA ILE A 361 0.19 23.29 6.95
C ILE A 361 -0.18 22.87 8.37
N GLY A 362 -1.41 23.17 8.78
CA GLY A 362 -1.89 22.77 10.09
C GLY A 362 -3.25 23.33 10.44
N ARG A 363 -3.80 22.88 11.57
CA ARG A 363 -5.14 23.28 12.03
C ARG A 363 -5.18 24.68 12.66
N GLU A 364 -4.03 25.17 13.13
CA GLU A 364 -3.94 26.46 13.82
C GLU A 364 -4.13 27.63 12.85
N VAL A 365 -4.81 28.68 13.34
CA VAL A 365 -4.96 29.95 12.63
C VAL A 365 -3.57 30.56 12.44
N GLY A 366 -3.23 30.91 11.20
CA GLY A 366 -1.92 31.46 10.84
C GLY A 366 -1.00 30.51 10.06
N ASN A 367 -1.41 29.26 9.84
CA ASN A 367 -0.76 28.43 8.80
C ASN A 367 -1.11 28.95 7.40
N THR A 368 -0.17 28.86 6.46
CA THR A 368 -0.42 29.21 5.04
C THR A 368 -1.58 28.38 4.48
N ILE A 369 -1.62 27.10 4.82
CA ILE A 369 -2.69 26.16 4.49
C ILE A 369 -3.34 25.73 5.80
N GLN A 370 -4.41 26.45 6.16
CA GLN A 370 -5.16 26.19 7.38
C GLN A 370 -6.18 25.06 7.17
N LEU A 371 -6.03 23.99 7.96
CA LEU A 371 -6.89 22.81 7.92
C LEU A 371 -7.75 22.67 9.20
N ASP A 372 -8.54 23.70 9.51
CA ASP A 372 -9.41 23.83 10.68
C ASP A 372 -10.56 22.79 10.81
N ARG A 373 -11.06 22.25 9.70
CA ARG A 373 -12.17 21.29 9.63
C ARG A 373 -11.76 19.84 9.88
N ASP A 374 -10.46 19.53 9.88
CA ASP A 374 -9.95 18.19 10.17
C ASP A 374 -9.27 18.15 11.55
N ASN A 375 -10.00 17.62 12.54
CA ASN A 375 -9.54 17.53 13.93
C ASN A 375 -8.34 16.59 14.13
N THR A 376 -8.05 15.74 13.15
CA THR A 376 -6.88 14.84 13.18
C THR A 376 -5.60 15.54 12.71
N VAL A 377 -5.70 16.78 12.22
CA VAL A 377 -4.55 17.61 11.86
C VAL A 377 -4.02 18.34 13.10
N SER A 378 -2.72 18.17 13.38
CA SER A 378 -2.00 18.94 14.40
C SER A 378 -2.01 20.45 14.12
N ARG A 379 -1.87 21.26 15.18
CA ARG A 379 -1.83 22.73 15.08
C ARG A 379 -0.82 23.22 14.05
N ARG A 380 0.41 22.70 14.14
CA ARG A 380 1.45 22.74 13.12
C ARG A 380 1.75 21.30 12.74
N HIS A 381 1.49 20.93 11.49
CA HIS A 381 1.51 19.53 11.08
C HIS A 381 2.68 19.25 10.16
N ALA A 382 2.74 19.99 9.06
CA ALA A 382 3.75 19.82 8.04
C ALA A 382 4.11 21.17 7.43
N ARG A 383 5.17 21.17 6.64
CA ARG A 383 5.67 22.33 5.95
C ARG A 383 6.19 21.93 4.59
N LEU A 384 5.84 22.72 3.58
CA LEU A 384 6.38 22.63 2.24
C LEU A 384 7.51 23.62 2.11
N LEU A 385 8.63 23.16 1.57
CA LEU A 385 9.86 23.94 1.39
C LEU A 385 10.31 23.81 -0.05
N LYS A 386 10.53 24.93 -0.72
CA LYS A 386 11.15 24.97 -2.04
C LYS A 386 12.65 24.82 -1.89
N GLN A 387 13.22 23.77 -2.49
CA GLN A 387 14.66 23.50 -2.55
C GLN A 387 15.09 23.46 -4.02
N GLY A 388 15.68 24.56 -4.51
CA GLY A 388 15.97 24.72 -5.94
C GLY A 388 14.68 24.72 -6.77
N ASP A 389 14.60 23.82 -7.75
CA ASP A 389 13.44 23.65 -8.63
C ASP A 389 12.42 22.62 -8.11
N SER A 390 12.71 21.98 -6.97
CA SER A 390 11.86 20.95 -6.37
C SER A 390 11.21 21.43 -5.07
N TRP A 391 10.12 20.77 -4.70
CA TRP A 391 9.46 20.96 -3.42
C TRP A 391 9.69 19.77 -2.51
N VAL A 392 9.82 20.02 -1.22
CA VAL A 392 10.00 19.02 -0.18
C VAL A 392 8.92 19.23 0.86
N ILE A 393 8.28 18.15 1.28
CA ILE A 393 7.39 18.16 2.45
C ILE A 393 8.13 17.64 3.67
N ARG A 394 7.98 18.33 4.80
CA ARG A 394 8.55 17.96 6.10
C ARG A 394 7.45 17.91 7.14
N ASP A 395 7.41 16.84 7.92
CA ASP A 395 6.54 16.72 9.09
C ASP A 395 7.13 17.56 10.25
N GLU A 396 6.31 18.38 10.91
CA GLU A 396 6.73 19.24 12.04
C GLU A 396 6.48 18.57 13.40
N GLY A 397 6.56 17.23 13.47
CA GLY A 397 6.28 16.47 14.70
C GLY A 397 4.78 16.30 14.94
N SER A 398 4.03 16.04 13.88
CA SER A 398 2.58 15.89 13.95
C SER A 398 2.17 14.61 14.69
N SER A 399 0.98 14.63 15.29
CA SER A 399 0.47 13.51 16.11
C SER A 399 0.13 12.28 15.27
N ASN A 400 -0.36 12.46 14.05
CA ASN A 400 -0.78 11.37 13.15
C ASN A 400 0.23 11.10 12.02
N GLY A 401 1.27 11.94 11.91
CA GLY A 401 2.26 11.87 10.84
C GLY A 401 1.76 12.42 9.51
N THR A 402 2.72 12.82 8.69
CA THR A 402 2.54 13.12 7.26
C THR A 402 2.86 11.87 6.45
N TRP A 403 2.05 11.57 5.44
CA TRP A 403 2.28 10.44 4.54
C TRP A 403 2.31 10.89 3.09
N VAL A 404 3.17 10.27 2.29
CA VAL A 404 3.25 10.48 0.85
C VAL A 404 3.16 9.12 0.16
N ASN A 405 2.19 8.95 -0.72
CA ASN A 405 1.90 7.70 -1.45
C ASN A 405 1.79 6.48 -0.51
N GLY A 406 1.12 6.66 0.63
CA GLY A 406 0.91 5.60 1.64
C GLY A 406 2.13 5.28 2.51
N VAL A 407 3.23 6.04 2.40
CA VAL A 407 4.43 5.88 3.24
C VAL A 407 4.54 7.06 4.20
N ARG A 408 4.73 6.78 5.51
CA ARG A 408 4.93 7.83 6.51
C ARG A 408 6.31 8.45 6.35
N ILE A 409 6.38 9.78 6.34
CA ILE A 409 7.63 10.52 6.12
C ILE A 409 7.97 11.41 7.32
N THR A 410 9.25 11.70 7.46
CA THR A 410 9.74 12.85 8.23
C THR A 410 10.06 14.01 7.30
N GLU A 411 10.65 13.70 6.14
CA GLU A 411 10.93 14.65 5.05
C GLU A 411 11.00 13.88 3.73
N GLN A 412 10.39 14.38 2.66
CA GLN A 412 10.43 13.75 1.34
C GLN A 412 10.31 14.79 0.20
N PRO A 413 11.11 14.70 -0.88
CA PRO A 413 10.90 15.48 -2.09
C PRO A 413 9.61 15.04 -2.79
N LEU A 414 8.80 16.03 -3.19
CA LEU A 414 7.52 15.83 -3.86
C LEU A 414 7.68 15.82 -5.37
N ARG A 415 6.96 14.90 -6.00
CA ARG A 415 6.81 14.79 -7.45
C ARG A 415 5.38 15.15 -7.85
N PRO A 416 5.18 15.79 -9.02
CA PRO A 416 3.83 16.06 -9.52
C PRO A 416 3.00 14.77 -9.54
N GLY A 417 1.78 14.85 -9.00
CA GLY A 417 0.86 13.71 -8.85
C GLY A 417 0.96 12.96 -7.53
N ASP A 418 1.96 13.23 -6.68
CA ASP A 418 2.08 12.57 -5.37
C ASP A 418 0.83 12.80 -4.51
N GLU A 419 0.34 11.73 -3.89
CA GLU A 419 -0.74 11.81 -2.91
C GLU A 419 -0.15 12.07 -1.52
N ILE A 420 -0.54 13.17 -0.90
CA ILE A 420 -0.10 13.60 0.42
C ILE A 420 -1.26 13.46 1.39
N GLN A 421 -1.09 12.67 2.44
CA GLN A 421 -2.05 12.56 3.53
C GLN A 421 -1.56 13.38 4.74
N ILE A 422 -2.43 14.27 5.21
CA ILE A 422 -2.24 15.08 6.42
C ILE A 422 -3.50 14.90 7.27
N GLY A 423 -3.34 14.23 8.41
CA GLY A 423 -4.49 13.77 9.21
C GLY A 423 -5.36 12.78 8.44
N ALA A 424 -6.66 13.06 8.33
CA ALA A 424 -7.64 12.27 7.59
C ALA A 424 -7.92 12.85 6.19
N THR A 425 -7.16 13.89 5.80
CA THR A 425 -7.31 14.59 4.54
C THR A 425 -6.20 14.19 3.57
N PHE A 426 -6.58 13.93 2.31
CA PHE A 426 -5.69 13.54 1.23
C PHE A 426 -5.65 14.67 0.21
N PHE A 427 -4.44 15.00 -0.23
CA PHE A 427 -4.14 16.00 -1.23
C PHE A 427 -3.35 15.37 -2.36
N ARG A 428 -3.44 15.95 -3.55
CA ARG A 428 -2.53 15.68 -4.66
C ARG A 428 -1.62 16.89 -4.85
N TRP A 429 -0.33 16.63 -5.02
CA TRP A 429 0.67 17.63 -5.35
C TRP A 429 0.66 17.97 -6.84
N GLU A 430 0.58 19.25 -7.21
CA GLU A 430 0.68 19.73 -8.59
C GLU A 430 1.66 20.91 -8.68
N VAL A 431 2.39 21.02 -9.80
CA VAL A 431 3.40 22.03 -10.13
C VAL A 431 3.45 22.26 -11.63
#